data_AF-A0AAV2YZD5-F1
#
_entry.id   AF-A0AAV2YZD5-F1
#
_cell.length_a   1.000
_cell.length_b   1.000
_cell.length_c   1.000
_cell.angle_alpha   90.00
_cell.angle_beta   90.00
_cell.angle_gamma   90.00
#
_symmetry.space_group_name_H-M   'P 1'
#
loop_
_entity.id
_entity.type
_entity.pdbx_description
1 polymer ?
#
loop_
_entity_poly.entity_id
_entity_poly.type
_entity_poly.pdbx_seq_one_letter_code
_entity_poly.pdbx_strand_id
1 'polypeptide(L)'
;QFDVHRVGAANQGVEKAQEDWRQARTRAFDHGIPLSVSGILSSLFSVTLLSSDDPRSGLGSRTAPFDRLQPSVYRAYGPWAYPVYTVYSNETAKDIRVWTLIQRRSAAIIFNVSSYPHCMIDDTPYEDEHFRRATRFQMTDELVNASARGGNPSAFRVTPHSRTMRAKASFGDRVHDHVLAQALTRPHTTTIRAVYYPPELVASRQAINFSRPSANVLCHGMWANFARIHGREDVKYVDTGHVASNISERVQKMKQNHAKLVIDMLVLSQAEDARVSAGGIEHESIRYDDVTMIMRVRDCDKSNQLCSTNMIDDFRYESGTYVMDGNEWYIYVATLRPVGQTYRTSTGVFQEEQYRDESWWIVTRATVRTLCLIPCQGIVFGSMLSTACYVLVHLIDAPMGSEALHNKLVTSLGFDNPDSRSISKVCQFGAIQMRNIWLLELCLQLAVWMQTSRNWSPADGVRGLPEYAMSILSAVTLLATYRGTNHFRFNPIHQVMETAERDHRGRASFSTFDSLDAMA
;
A
#
# COMPACT_ATOMS: atom_id res chain seq x y z
N GLN A 1 -57.54 18.80 -30.67
CA GLN A 1 -56.52 18.88 -31.75
C GLN A 1 -55.47 19.88 -31.29
N PHE A 2 -54.38 19.39 -30.71
CA PHE A 2 -53.21 20.23 -30.45
C PHE A 2 -52.61 20.63 -31.80
N ASP A 3 -52.27 21.90 -31.94
CA ASP A 3 -51.91 22.57 -33.18
C ASP A 3 -50.53 22.10 -33.68
N VAL A 4 -50.52 20.97 -34.41
CA VAL A 4 -49.33 20.31 -34.99
C VAL A 4 -48.52 21.28 -35.87
N HIS A 5 -49.15 22.30 -36.44
CA HIS A 5 -48.47 23.29 -37.28
C HIS A 5 -47.56 24.23 -36.49
N ARG A 6 -47.86 24.52 -35.22
CA ARG A 6 -47.06 25.42 -34.38
C ARG A 6 -45.75 24.77 -33.89
N VAL A 7 -45.77 23.45 -33.67
CA VAL A 7 -44.58 22.67 -33.29
C VAL A 7 -43.63 22.50 -34.48
N GLY A 8 -44.15 22.31 -35.70
CA GLY A 8 -43.34 22.22 -36.92
C GLY A 8 -42.58 23.51 -37.25
N ALA A 9 -43.22 24.67 -37.10
CA ALA A 9 -42.58 25.97 -37.35
C ALA A 9 -41.52 26.32 -36.29
N ALA A 10 -41.73 25.94 -35.02
CA ALA A 10 -40.75 26.11 -33.96
C ALA A 10 -39.49 25.24 -34.20
N ASN A 11 -39.67 23.99 -34.63
CA ASN A 11 -38.54 23.10 -34.95
C ASN A 11 -37.75 23.59 -36.18
N GLN A 12 -38.42 24.10 -37.23
CA GLN A 12 -37.74 24.70 -38.39
C GLN A 12 -36.93 25.96 -38.03
N GLY A 13 -37.42 26.77 -37.08
CA GLY A 13 -36.69 27.92 -36.58
C GLY A 13 -35.44 27.53 -35.80
N VAL A 14 -35.50 26.46 -35.01
CA VAL A 14 -34.35 25.94 -34.25
C VAL A 14 -33.31 25.32 -35.18
N GLU A 15 -33.73 24.52 -36.18
CA GLU A 15 -32.82 23.95 -37.16
C GLU A 15 -32.10 25.04 -37.97
N LYS A 16 -32.83 26.07 -38.41
CA LYS A 16 -32.24 27.19 -39.13
C LYS A 16 -31.27 28.01 -38.26
N ALA A 17 -31.64 28.27 -37.00
CA ALA A 17 -30.76 28.96 -36.06
C ALA A 17 -29.48 28.14 -35.74
N GLN A 18 -29.58 26.81 -35.64
CA GLN A 18 -28.43 25.93 -35.50
C GLN A 18 -27.54 25.97 -36.74
N GLU A 19 -28.12 25.96 -37.93
CA GLU A 19 -27.39 26.00 -39.19
C GLU A 19 -26.69 27.36 -39.38
N ASP A 20 -27.38 28.47 -39.09
CA ASP A 20 -26.81 29.81 -39.12
C ASP A 20 -25.67 29.96 -38.08
N TRP A 21 -25.82 29.36 -36.90
CA TRP A 21 -24.78 29.35 -35.87
C TRP A 21 -23.55 28.52 -36.27
N ARG A 22 -23.76 27.34 -36.89
CA ARG A 22 -22.68 26.53 -37.46
C ARG A 22 -21.93 27.31 -38.54
N GLN A 23 -22.64 27.91 -39.48
CA GLN A 23 -22.04 28.71 -40.56
C GLN A 23 -21.30 29.95 -40.03
N ALA A 24 -21.83 30.63 -39.04
CA ALA A 24 -21.16 31.76 -38.40
C ALA A 24 -19.86 31.33 -37.69
N ARG A 25 -19.86 30.15 -37.05
CA ARG A 25 -18.68 29.57 -36.41
C ARG A 25 -17.64 29.17 -37.44
N THR A 26 -18.03 28.52 -38.54
CA THR A 26 -17.12 28.15 -39.64
C THR A 26 -16.50 29.40 -40.26
N ARG A 27 -17.30 30.44 -40.55
CA ARG A 27 -16.78 31.73 -41.06
C ARG A 27 -15.83 32.41 -40.07
N ALA A 28 -16.08 32.31 -38.76
CA ALA A 28 -15.17 32.85 -37.74
C ALA A 28 -13.83 32.09 -37.68
N PHE A 29 -13.83 30.78 -37.90
CA PHE A 29 -12.60 29.97 -38.02
C PHE A 29 -11.83 30.26 -39.31
N ASP A 30 -12.55 30.49 -40.42
CA ASP A 30 -11.98 30.81 -41.74
C ASP A 30 -11.46 32.25 -41.83
N HIS A 31 -12.02 33.21 -41.07
CA HIS A 31 -11.72 34.65 -41.21
C HIS A 31 -10.95 35.31 -40.05
N GLY A 32 -10.03 34.59 -39.40
CA GLY A 32 -8.82 35.26 -38.90
C GLY A 32 -8.60 35.30 -37.40
N ILE A 33 -8.61 34.15 -36.74
CA ILE A 33 -7.81 34.00 -35.53
C ILE A 33 -6.35 33.80 -35.99
N PRO A 34 -5.44 34.78 -35.80
CA PRO A 34 -4.04 34.61 -36.17
C PRO A 34 -3.43 33.49 -35.33
N LEU A 35 -2.79 32.52 -35.99
CA LEU A 35 -2.03 31.48 -35.30
C LEU A 35 -0.79 32.13 -34.68
N SER A 36 -0.80 32.32 -33.36
CA SER A 36 0.41 32.70 -32.63
C SER A 36 1.42 31.55 -32.69
N VAL A 37 2.70 31.87 -32.87
CA VAL A 37 3.81 30.90 -32.76
C VAL A 37 3.76 30.19 -31.40
N SER A 38 3.43 30.92 -30.32
CA SER A 38 3.27 30.32 -28.99
C SER A 38 2.11 29.32 -28.93
N GLY A 39 1.00 29.60 -29.63
CA GLY A 39 -0.15 28.70 -29.72
C GLY A 39 0.20 27.42 -30.47
N ILE A 40 0.88 27.55 -31.62
CA ILE A 40 1.38 26.40 -32.40
C ILE A 40 2.33 25.54 -31.54
N LEU A 41 3.32 26.15 -30.89
CA LEU A 41 4.27 25.43 -30.05
C LEU A 41 3.58 24.73 -28.87
N SER A 42 2.63 25.40 -28.21
CA SER A 42 1.85 24.82 -27.11
C SER A 42 0.98 23.65 -27.57
N SER A 43 0.32 23.77 -28.72
CA SER A 43 -0.48 22.68 -29.30
C SER A 43 0.39 21.50 -29.73
N LEU A 44 1.51 21.74 -30.41
CA LEU A 44 2.46 20.68 -30.77
C LEU A 44 3.00 19.95 -29.54
N PHE A 45 3.37 20.70 -28.49
CA PHE A 45 3.82 20.13 -27.23
C PHE A 45 2.72 19.29 -26.57
N SER A 46 1.49 19.78 -26.54
CA SER A 46 0.36 19.08 -25.95
C SER A 46 -0.05 17.83 -26.72
N VAL A 47 -0.05 17.88 -28.07
CA VAL A 47 -0.25 16.69 -28.92
C VAL A 47 0.87 15.69 -28.72
N THR A 48 2.12 16.14 -28.57
CA THR A 48 3.27 15.26 -28.28
C THR A 48 3.09 14.59 -26.93
N LEU A 49 2.73 15.34 -25.89
CA LEU A 49 2.47 14.77 -24.56
C LEU A 49 1.33 13.75 -24.59
N LEU A 50 0.24 14.07 -25.29
CA LEU A 50 -0.92 13.19 -25.45
C LEU A 50 -0.60 11.91 -26.23
N SER A 51 0.08 12.03 -27.36
CA SER A 51 0.48 10.89 -28.19
C SER A 51 1.53 10.02 -27.52
N SER A 52 2.36 10.63 -26.68
CA SER A 52 3.36 9.93 -25.87
C SER A 52 2.79 9.30 -24.60
N ASP A 53 1.51 9.44 -24.27
CA ASP A 53 1.01 8.98 -22.96
C ASP A 53 1.20 7.47 -22.76
N ASP A 54 0.77 6.65 -23.72
CA ASP A 54 0.96 5.19 -23.67
C ASP A 54 2.46 4.78 -23.75
N PRO A 55 3.29 5.31 -24.68
CA PRO A 55 4.73 5.05 -24.68
C PRO A 55 5.46 5.46 -23.39
N ARG A 56 5.10 6.61 -22.81
CA ARG A 56 5.73 7.18 -21.60
C ARG A 56 5.33 6.42 -20.35
N SER A 57 4.07 6.00 -20.28
CA SER A 57 3.46 5.42 -19.09
C SER A 57 3.39 3.87 -19.15
N GLY A 58 3.72 3.29 -20.31
CA GLY A 58 3.76 1.86 -20.59
C GLY A 58 2.40 1.29 -20.98
N LEU A 59 2.39 0.08 -21.58
CA LEU A 59 1.18 -0.65 -21.97
C LEU A 59 0.66 -1.60 -20.86
N GLY A 60 1.11 -1.42 -19.63
CA GLY A 60 0.86 -2.33 -18.50
C GLY A 60 2.09 -3.19 -18.18
N SER A 61 2.03 -3.93 -17.08
CA SER A 61 3.14 -4.79 -16.64
C SER A 61 2.91 -6.23 -17.06
N ARG A 62 3.77 -6.78 -17.94
CA ARG A 62 3.75 -8.23 -18.26
C ARG A 62 4.22 -9.09 -17.10
N THR A 63 5.08 -8.51 -16.28
CA THR A 63 5.70 -9.14 -15.12
C THR A 63 5.63 -8.14 -13.99
N ALA A 64 5.07 -8.53 -12.85
CA ALA A 64 5.16 -7.75 -11.64
C ALA A 64 6.63 -7.38 -11.35
N PRO A 65 6.94 -6.17 -10.87
CA PRO A 65 8.30 -5.71 -10.58
C PRO A 65 8.90 -6.36 -9.31
N PHE A 66 8.33 -7.47 -8.86
CA PHE A 66 8.58 -8.15 -7.61
C PHE A 66 8.99 -9.60 -7.88
N ASP A 67 9.81 -10.16 -6.99
CA ASP A 67 10.23 -11.55 -7.13
C ASP A 67 9.05 -12.49 -6.89
N ARG A 68 8.76 -13.34 -7.87
CA ARG A 68 7.65 -14.30 -7.79
C ARG A 68 8.03 -15.45 -6.86
N LEU A 69 7.22 -15.67 -5.83
CA LEU A 69 7.36 -16.78 -4.88
C LEU A 69 6.52 -17.99 -5.32
N GLN A 70 5.29 -17.73 -5.75
CA GLN A 70 4.33 -18.73 -6.25
C GLN A 70 3.48 -18.10 -7.37
N PRO A 71 2.61 -18.85 -8.07
CA PRO A 71 1.61 -18.22 -8.93
C PRO A 71 0.82 -17.17 -8.17
N SER A 72 0.81 -15.93 -8.70
CA SER A 72 0.12 -14.78 -8.11
C SER A 72 0.59 -14.36 -6.71
N VAL A 73 1.70 -14.91 -6.20
CA VAL A 73 2.32 -14.49 -4.93
C VAL A 73 3.72 -13.97 -5.18
N TYR A 74 3.97 -12.75 -4.75
CA TYR A 74 5.22 -12.04 -4.95
C TYR A 74 5.80 -11.55 -3.63
N ARG A 75 7.11 -11.35 -3.63
CA ARG A 75 7.84 -10.80 -2.51
C ARG A 75 7.70 -9.28 -2.49
N ALA A 76 7.06 -8.75 -1.45
CA ALA A 76 7.01 -7.30 -1.23
C ALA A 76 8.36 -6.80 -0.74
N TYR A 77 8.85 -7.42 0.34
CA TYR A 77 10.17 -7.17 0.91
C TYR A 77 10.62 -8.37 1.75
N GLY A 78 11.90 -8.34 2.14
CA GLY A 78 12.47 -9.36 3.00
C GLY A 78 12.84 -10.66 2.26
N PRO A 79 13.07 -11.76 3.00
CA PRO A 79 13.14 -11.77 4.46
C PRO A 79 14.30 -10.89 4.93
N TRP A 80 14.03 -10.02 5.89
CA TRP A 80 15.08 -9.29 6.59
C TRP A 80 15.36 -9.99 7.90
N ALA A 81 16.62 -9.90 8.32
CA ALA A 81 17.07 -10.46 9.58
C ALA A 81 18.12 -9.53 10.16
N TYR A 82 17.83 -8.94 11.31
CA TYR A 82 18.69 -7.92 11.87
C TYR A 82 18.57 -7.83 13.40
N PRO A 83 19.68 -7.53 14.10
CA PRO A 83 19.64 -7.21 15.52
C PRO A 83 19.01 -5.83 15.70
N VAL A 84 18.06 -5.71 16.63
CA VAL A 84 17.41 -4.43 16.94
C VAL A 84 18.18 -3.73 18.04
N TYR A 85 18.49 -4.45 19.11
CA TYR A 85 19.36 -4.00 20.18
C TYR A 85 19.83 -5.17 21.04
N THR A 86 20.99 -4.99 21.64
CA THR A 86 21.47 -5.79 22.77
C THR A 86 21.73 -4.80 23.89
N VAL A 87 21.16 -5.03 25.07
CA VAL A 87 21.29 -4.13 26.22
C VAL A 87 21.69 -4.92 27.45
N TYR A 88 22.74 -4.44 28.12
CA TYR A 88 23.17 -4.94 29.41
C TYR A 88 22.56 -4.11 30.54
N SER A 89 22.32 -4.73 31.70
CA SER A 89 21.75 -4.07 32.89
C SER A 89 22.59 -2.88 33.39
N ASN A 90 23.90 -2.88 33.11
CA ASN A 90 24.85 -1.89 33.63
C ASN A 90 25.17 -0.73 32.65
N GLU A 91 24.56 -0.69 31.47
CA GLU A 91 24.87 0.34 30.46
C GLU A 91 23.93 1.55 30.55
N THR A 92 24.51 2.75 30.70
CA THR A 92 23.76 3.95 31.07
C THR A 92 23.58 5.01 29.97
N ALA A 93 24.17 4.89 28.76
CA ALA A 93 24.42 6.10 27.96
C ALA A 93 24.13 6.05 26.44
N LYS A 94 23.03 5.44 25.98
CA LYS A 94 22.50 5.78 24.64
C LYS A 94 21.00 5.54 24.50
N ASP A 95 20.31 6.61 24.13
CA ASP A 95 18.91 6.62 23.73
C ASP A 95 18.71 5.78 22.46
N ILE A 96 17.63 4.99 22.43
CA ILE A 96 17.33 4.09 21.33
C ILE A 96 15.98 4.48 20.75
N ARG A 97 15.95 4.75 19.44
CA ARG A 97 14.70 5.04 18.71
C ARG A 97 13.69 3.91 18.93
N VAL A 98 12.46 4.32 19.22
CA VAL A 98 11.40 3.40 19.62
C VAL A 98 10.62 2.99 18.37
N TRP A 99 10.80 1.73 17.98
CA TRP A 99 9.91 1.07 17.02
C TRP A 99 9.28 -0.12 17.73
N THR A 100 8.11 0.07 18.35
CA THR A 100 7.34 -1.06 18.87
C THR A 100 6.41 -1.60 17.83
N LEU A 101 6.58 -2.88 17.55
CA LEU A 101 5.68 -3.66 16.72
C LEU A 101 4.37 -3.91 17.46
N ILE A 102 3.30 -4.09 16.67
CA ILE A 102 1.95 -4.43 17.17
C ILE A 102 2.05 -5.67 18.07
N GLN A 103 2.76 -6.73 17.66
CA GLN A 103 2.96 -7.92 18.48
C GLN A 103 3.48 -7.67 19.90
N ARG A 104 4.41 -6.73 20.10
CA ARG A 104 4.97 -6.45 21.43
C ARG A 104 3.97 -5.71 22.31
N ARG A 105 3.29 -4.70 21.75
CA ARG A 105 2.25 -3.93 22.44
C ARG A 105 1.07 -4.83 22.79
N SER A 106 0.59 -5.64 21.85
CA SER A 106 -0.50 -6.60 22.07
C SER A 106 -0.15 -7.64 23.12
N ALA A 107 1.07 -8.18 23.10
CA ALA A 107 1.53 -9.08 24.15
C ALA A 107 1.58 -8.38 25.52
N ALA A 108 2.08 -7.15 25.58
CA ALA A 108 2.08 -6.37 26.83
C ALA A 108 0.67 -6.14 27.40
N ILE A 109 -0.32 -5.87 26.54
CA ILE A 109 -1.73 -5.72 26.93
C ILE A 109 -2.28 -7.03 27.50
N ILE A 110 -2.13 -8.15 26.76
CA ILE A 110 -2.67 -9.47 27.18
C ILE A 110 -1.98 -10.00 28.43
N PHE A 111 -0.68 -9.76 28.58
CA PHE A 111 0.09 -10.18 29.75
C PHE A 111 0.04 -9.19 30.92
N ASN A 112 -0.68 -8.06 30.77
CA ASN A 112 -0.80 -7.00 31.77
C ASN A 112 0.58 -6.52 32.30
N VAL A 113 1.46 -6.13 31.37
CA VAL A 113 2.82 -5.69 31.67
C VAL A 113 2.83 -4.21 32.05
N SER A 114 3.19 -3.91 33.29
CA SER A 114 3.08 -2.57 33.88
C SER A 114 4.18 -1.59 33.45
N SER A 115 5.35 -2.09 33.06
CA SER A 115 6.47 -1.25 32.59
C SER A 115 6.27 -0.64 31.21
N TYR A 116 5.27 -1.07 30.43
CA TYR A 116 4.96 -0.42 29.15
C TYR A 116 4.31 0.94 29.42
N PRO A 117 4.92 2.05 28.98
CA PRO A 117 4.32 3.37 29.17
C PRO A 117 2.94 3.45 28.50
N HIS A 118 2.01 4.19 29.12
CA HIS A 118 0.67 4.38 28.56
C HIS A 118 0.68 4.94 27.13
N CYS A 119 1.61 5.83 26.80
CA CYS A 119 1.76 6.35 25.44
C CYS A 119 2.05 5.26 24.39
N MET A 120 2.66 4.15 24.80
CA MET A 120 2.93 3.01 23.93
C MET A 120 1.75 2.06 23.81
N ILE A 121 0.80 2.09 24.74
CA ILE A 121 -0.39 1.24 24.69
C ILE A 121 -1.49 2.01 23.97
N ASP A 122 -1.77 3.23 24.44
CA ASP A 122 -2.90 4.08 24.05
C ASP A 122 -2.64 4.93 22.80
N ASP A 123 -1.45 4.81 22.19
CA ASP A 123 -1.02 5.57 21.00
C ASP A 123 -1.11 7.10 21.20
N THR A 124 -0.97 7.56 22.45
CA THR A 124 -0.94 9.00 22.73
C THR A 124 0.39 9.59 22.24
N PRO A 125 0.36 10.80 21.66
CA PRO A 125 1.56 11.44 21.14
C PRO A 125 2.61 11.53 22.25
N TYR A 126 3.73 10.84 22.06
CA TYR A 126 4.85 10.86 22.98
C TYR A 126 5.85 11.91 22.50
N GLU A 127 6.15 12.90 23.35
CA GLU A 127 6.97 14.07 22.98
C GLU A 127 8.43 13.70 22.67
N ASP A 128 8.93 12.57 23.19
CA ASP A 128 10.31 12.12 22.98
C ASP A 128 10.38 10.94 21.99
N GLU A 129 11.05 11.07 20.84
CA GLU A 129 11.26 9.93 19.91
C GLU A 129 12.09 8.77 20.51
N HIS A 130 12.57 8.93 21.74
CA HIS A 130 13.55 8.07 22.39
C HIS A 130 13.12 7.68 23.80
N PHE A 131 13.22 6.39 24.11
CA PHE A 131 13.19 5.93 25.50
C PHE A 131 14.61 5.81 26.04
N ARG A 132 14.74 6.14 27.33
CA ARG A 132 15.90 5.73 28.12
C ARG A 132 16.05 4.22 27.99
N ARG A 133 17.29 3.78 27.76
CA ARG A 133 17.65 2.36 27.63
C ARG A 133 17.14 1.51 28.81
N ALA A 134 17.18 2.07 30.03
CA ALA A 134 16.67 1.42 31.23
C ALA A 134 15.16 1.10 31.15
N THR A 135 14.35 2.03 30.65
CA THR A 135 12.90 1.82 30.46
C THR A 135 12.65 0.70 29.45
N ARG A 136 13.35 0.72 28.31
CA ARG A 136 13.22 -0.33 27.29
C ARG A 136 13.68 -1.71 27.78
N PHE A 137 14.75 -1.74 28.58
CA PHE A 137 15.21 -2.96 29.23
C PHE A 137 14.14 -3.51 30.17
N GLN A 138 13.59 -2.67 31.07
CA GLN A 138 12.55 -3.06 32.02
C GLN A 138 11.27 -3.54 31.30
N MET A 139 10.80 -2.81 30.29
CA MET A 139 9.68 -3.22 29.43
C MET A 139 9.86 -4.62 28.87
N THR A 140 11.06 -4.89 28.35
CA THR A 140 11.33 -6.17 27.70
C THR A 140 11.50 -7.29 28.71
N ASP A 141 12.19 -7.02 29.82
CA ASP A 141 12.37 -7.99 30.90
C ASP A 141 11.03 -8.39 31.53
N GLU A 142 10.17 -7.42 31.82
CA GLU A 142 8.86 -7.68 32.42
C GLU A 142 7.94 -8.42 31.44
N LEU A 143 8.01 -8.14 30.14
CA LEU A 143 7.28 -8.89 29.12
C LEU A 143 7.70 -10.38 29.09
N VAL A 144 9.00 -10.67 29.16
CA VAL A 144 9.50 -12.05 29.24
C VAL A 144 9.07 -12.69 30.57
N ASN A 145 9.14 -11.98 31.69
CA ASN A 145 8.66 -12.47 32.99
C ASN A 145 7.16 -12.77 33.01
N ALA A 146 6.34 -11.89 32.41
CA ALA A 146 4.90 -12.09 32.34
C ALA A 146 4.54 -13.27 31.43
N SER A 147 5.24 -13.43 30.31
CA SER A 147 5.12 -14.59 29.42
C SER A 147 5.48 -15.90 30.12
N ALA A 148 6.52 -15.89 30.97
CA ALA A 148 6.95 -17.05 31.75
C ALA A 148 5.92 -17.46 32.82
N ARG A 149 5.28 -16.48 33.48
CA ARG A 149 4.26 -16.70 34.53
C ARG A 149 2.96 -17.30 34.00
N GLY A 150 2.67 -17.09 32.71
CA GLY A 150 1.43 -17.56 32.08
C GLY A 150 1.32 -19.07 31.89
N GLY A 151 2.37 -19.85 32.18
CA GLY A 151 2.40 -21.30 32.09
C GLY A 151 1.68 -21.99 33.26
N ASN A 152 1.00 -23.10 32.98
CA ASN A 152 0.30 -23.89 34.00
C ASN A 152 1.34 -24.59 34.92
N PRO A 153 1.45 -24.24 36.21
CA PRO A 153 2.51 -24.74 37.10
C PRO A 153 2.44 -26.27 37.31
N SER A 154 1.28 -26.87 37.04
CA SER A 154 1.02 -28.31 37.15
C SER A 154 1.62 -29.14 36.01
N ALA A 155 2.04 -28.50 34.91
CA ALA A 155 2.72 -29.18 33.81
C ALA A 155 4.23 -29.19 34.08
N PHE A 156 4.68 -30.13 34.92
CA PHE A 156 6.09 -30.50 35.13
C PHE A 156 6.82 -31.02 33.86
N ARG A 157 6.30 -30.71 32.66
CA ARG A 157 6.91 -31.05 31.38
C ARG A 157 7.67 -29.85 30.85
N VAL A 158 8.91 -30.12 30.43
CA VAL A 158 9.80 -29.24 29.66
C VAL A 158 9.17 -28.95 28.30
N THR A 159 8.08 -28.18 28.29
CA THR A 159 7.34 -27.80 27.08
C THR A 159 7.27 -26.28 27.00
N PRO A 160 7.42 -25.69 25.80
CA PRO A 160 7.26 -24.26 25.63
C PRO A 160 5.85 -23.84 26.01
N HIS A 161 5.72 -22.68 26.66
CA HIS A 161 4.43 -22.08 26.96
C HIS A 161 4.04 -21.18 25.80
N SER A 162 2.81 -21.33 25.30
CA SER A 162 2.35 -20.54 24.17
C SER A 162 1.03 -19.86 24.49
N ARG A 163 0.88 -18.62 24.03
CA ARG A 163 -0.40 -17.92 23.97
C ARG A 163 -0.59 -17.37 22.58
N THR A 164 -1.79 -17.55 22.05
CA THR A 164 -2.18 -16.99 20.76
C THR A 164 -3.17 -15.87 21.03
N MET A 165 -2.98 -14.75 20.35
CA MET A 165 -3.81 -13.57 20.48
C MET A 165 -4.07 -13.00 19.11
N ARG A 166 -5.17 -12.27 18.98
CA ARG A 166 -5.56 -11.59 17.75
C ARG A 166 -5.73 -10.12 18.05
N ALA A 167 -5.07 -9.27 17.28
CA ALA A 167 -5.09 -7.84 17.47
C ALA A 167 -5.66 -7.15 16.23
N LYS A 168 -6.52 -6.17 16.45
CA LYS A 168 -7.06 -5.28 15.43
C LYS A 168 -6.38 -3.92 15.61
N ALA A 169 -5.62 -3.49 14.60
CA ALA A 169 -4.84 -2.26 14.64
C ALA A 169 -5.08 -1.44 13.37
N SER A 170 -4.70 -0.18 13.37
CA SER A 170 -4.66 0.65 12.16
C SER A 170 -3.27 1.22 12.00
N PHE A 171 -2.83 1.43 10.76
CA PHE A 171 -1.54 2.03 10.49
C PHE A 171 -1.74 3.17 9.49
N GLY A 172 -1.13 4.32 9.77
CA GLY A 172 -1.10 5.43 8.83
C GLY A 172 0.22 6.18 8.95
N ASP A 173 0.80 6.50 7.80
CA ASP A 173 2.04 7.28 7.71
C ASP A 173 2.05 8.29 6.55
N ARG A 174 0.90 8.47 5.88
CA ARG A 174 0.72 9.34 4.73
C ARG A 174 -0.27 10.47 5.00
N VAL A 175 -0.16 11.52 4.19
CA VAL A 175 -1.06 12.69 4.28
C VAL A 175 -2.53 12.26 4.11
N HIS A 176 -2.86 11.36 3.18
CA HIS A 176 -4.24 10.92 3.03
C HIS A 176 -4.76 10.09 4.20
N ASP A 177 -3.89 9.36 4.90
CA ASP A 177 -4.27 8.64 6.11
C ASP A 177 -4.71 9.61 7.23
N HIS A 178 -4.32 10.88 7.14
CA HIS A 178 -4.65 11.90 8.13
C HIS A 178 -5.85 12.73 7.69
N VAL A 179 -5.85 13.19 6.44
CA VAL A 179 -6.92 14.03 5.90
C VAL A 179 -8.21 13.22 5.71
N LEU A 180 -8.09 11.95 5.33
CA LEU A 180 -9.22 11.07 5.02
C LEU A 180 -9.24 9.83 5.91
N ALA A 181 -8.67 9.93 7.13
CA ALA A 181 -8.52 8.83 8.08
C ALA A 181 -9.80 8.01 8.26
N GLN A 182 -10.93 8.70 8.47
CA GLN A 182 -12.22 8.07 8.74
C GLN A 182 -12.81 7.34 7.53
N ALA A 183 -12.44 7.75 6.31
CA ALA A 183 -12.99 7.20 5.07
C ALA A 183 -12.11 6.10 4.45
N LEU A 184 -10.79 6.19 4.63
CA LEU A 184 -9.82 5.35 3.91
C LEU A 184 -9.02 4.41 4.81
N THR A 185 -8.77 4.77 6.08
CA THR A 185 -7.95 3.93 6.95
C THR A 185 -8.77 2.73 7.43
N ARG A 186 -8.41 1.55 6.93
CA ARG A 186 -9.03 0.29 7.35
C ARG A 186 -8.22 -0.36 8.47
N PRO A 187 -8.86 -0.78 9.57
CA PRO A 187 -8.18 -1.58 10.56
C PRO A 187 -7.81 -2.93 9.95
N HIS A 188 -6.59 -3.37 10.22
CA HIS A 188 -6.11 -4.69 9.85
C HIS A 188 -6.08 -5.57 11.08
N THR A 189 -6.24 -6.87 10.84
CA THR A 189 -6.23 -7.87 11.89
C THR A 189 -4.97 -8.70 11.76
N THR A 190 -4.30 -8.93 12.89
CA THR A 190 -3.11 -9.76 12.96
C THR A 190 -3.27 -10.85 14.00
N THR A 191 -2.75 -12.03 13.67
CA THR A 191 -2.63 -13.15 14.59
C THR A 191 -1.21 -13.16 15.14
N ILE A 192 -1.10 -13.07 16.45
CA ILE A 192 0.16 -13.02 17.18
C ILE A 192 0.25 -14.26 18.05
N ARG A 193 1.42 -14.89 18.08
CA ARG A 193 1.73 -15.98 18.97
C ARG A 193 2.96 -15.66 19.79
N ALA A 194 2.81 -15.69 21.10
CA ALA A 194 3.91 -15.59 22.04
C ALA A 194 4.29 -16.99 22.52
N VAL A 195 5.54 -17.40 22.30
CA VAL A 195 6.07 -18.70 22.73
C VAL A 195 7.27 -18.47 23.65
N TYR A 196 7.12 -18.82 24.92
CA TYR A 196 8.18 -18.76 25.90
C TYR A 196 8.88 -20.13 26.02
N TYR A 197 10.21 -20.10 25.88
CA TYR A 197 11.09 -21.25 26.02
C TYR A 197 11.81 -21.15 27.36
N PRO A 198 11.52 -22.05 28.31
CA PRO A 198 12.14 -22.02 29.62
C PRO A 198 13.62 -22.43 29.56
N PRO A 199 14.43 -22.07 30.55
CA PRO A 199 15.88 -22.29 30.49
C PRO A 199 16.30 -23.74 30.33
N GLU A 200 15.54 -24.70 30.86
CA GLU A 200 15.83 -26.13 30.74
C GLU A 200 15.71 -26.60 29.29
N LEU A 201 14.69 -26.08 28.59
CA LEU A 201 14.46 -26.36 27.18
C LEU A 201 15.47 -25.64 26.30
N VAL A 202 15.78 -24.38 26.62
CA VAL A 202 16.82 -23.64 25.91
C VAL A 202 18.15 -24.35 26.09
N ALA A 203 18.54 -24.77 27.30
CA ALA A 203 19.81 -25.43 27.60
C ALA A 203 19.96 -26.81 26.93
N SER A 204 18.86 -27.54 26.74
CA SER A 204 18.82 -28.83 26.05
C SER A 204 19.59 -28.85 24.72
N ARG A 205 20.21 -30.00 24.41
CA ARG A 205 20.83 -30.27 23.10
C ARG A 205 19.81 -30.65 22.03
N GLN A 206 18.56 -30.96 22.42
CA GLN A 206 17.50 -31.10 21.43
C GLN A 206 17.30 -29.72 20.82
N ALA A 207 17.54 -29.60 19.52
CA ALA A 207 17.26 -28.39 18.77
C ALA A 207 15.85 -27.92 19.15
N ILE A 208 15.72 -26.63 19.48
CA ILE A 208 14.41 -26.02 19.71
C ILE A 208 13.59 -26.33 18.46
N ASN A 209 12.67 -27.30 18.57
CA ASN A 209 12.05 -27.89 17.41
C ASN A 209 10.91 -26.99 16.96
N PHE A 210 11.28 -25.92 16.26
CA PHE A 210 10.36 -25.02 15.58
C PHE A 210 9.63 -25.72 14.43
N SER A 211 9.96 -26.97 14.08
CA SER A 211 9.31 -27.73 13.01
C SER A 211 8.03 -28.45 13.46
N ARG A 212 7.64 -28.39 14.74
CA ARG A 212 6.38 -28.98 15.20
C ARG A 212 5.18 -28.08 14.82
N PRO A 213 4.12 -28.62 14.19
CA PRO A 213 2.94 -27.85 13.80
C PRO A 213 2.17 -27.25 14.99
N SER A 214 2.36 -27.79 16.20
CA SER A 214 1.84 -27.17 17.42
C SER A 214 2.59 -25.92 17.85
N ALA A 215 3.82 -25.66 17.38
CA ALA A 215 4.56 -24.42 17.62
C ALA A 215 4.27 -23.34 16.55
N ASN A 216 3.85 -23.74 15.35
CA ASN A 216 3.59 -22.83 14.24
C ASN A 216 2.13 -22.90 13.82
N VAL A 217 1.28 -22.00 14.33
CA VAL A 217 -0.06 -21.76 13.76
C VAL A 217 0.06 -21.23 12.31
N LEU A 218 1.24 -20.75 11.94
CA LEU A 218 1.55 -20.11 10.68
C LEU A 218 2.56 -20.97 9.91
N CYS A 219 2.08 -22.04 9.27
CA CYS A 219 2.86 -22.78 8.26
C CYS A 219 3.18 -21.91 7.01
N HIS A 220 2.82 -20.63 7.02
CA HIS A 220 2.85 -19.71 5.90
C HIS A 220 3.69 -18.48 6.25
N GLY A 221 4.51 -18.03 5.30
CA GLY A 221 5.33 -16.83 5.41
C GLY A 221 6.76 -17.13 5.88
N MET A 222 7.08 -16.74 7.11
CA MET A 222 8.46 -16.58 7.60
C MET A 222 9.17 -17.83 8.11
N TRP A 223 8.45 -18.92 8.33
CA TRP A 223 9.08 -20.20 8.69
C TRP A 223 9.53 -20.99 7.46
N ALA A 224 9.36 -20.44 6.25
CA ALA A 224 9.83 -21.03 5.01
C ALA A 224 11.36 -20.96 4.86
N ASN A 225 11.89 -21.75 3.92
CA ASN A 225 13.28 -21.66 3.53
C ASN A 225 13.48 -20.59 2.46
N PHE A 226 14.12 -19.50 2.83
CA PHE A 226 14.42 -18.38 1.94
C PHE A 226 15.79 -18.48 1.25
N ALA A 227 16.56 -19.55 1.46
CA ALA A 227 17.90 -19.70 0.86
C ALA A 227 17.91 -19.67 -0.68
N ARG A 228 16.76 -19.97 -1.31
CA ARG A 228 16.58 -19.90 -2.77
C ARG A 228 16.26 -18.50 -3.28
N ILE A 229 15.95 -17.58 -2.39
CA ILE A 229 15.54 -16.23 -2.71
C ILE A 229 16.72 -15.33 -2.37
N HIS A 230 17.65 -15.21 -3.31
CA HIS A 230 18.80 -14.33 -3.12
C HIS A 230 18.31 -12.90 -2.82
N GLY A 231 18.86 -12.30 -1.76
CA GLY A 231 18.72 -10.87 -1.54
C GLY A 231 19.31 -10.14 -2.74
N ARG A 232 18.65 -9.06 -3.20
CA ARG A 232 19.40 -8.01 -3.91
C ARG A 232 20.59 -7.65 -3.02
N GLU A 233 21.74 -7.39 -3.64
CA GLU A 233 23.02 -7.05 -2.99
C GLU A 233 22.98 -5.71 -2.22
N ASP A 234 21.91 -5.41 -1.49
CA ASP A 234 21.83 -4.27 -0.59
C ASP A 234 22.50 -4.66 0.75
N VAL A 235 23.58 -3.93 1.02
CA VAL A 235 24.77 -4.24 1.84
C VAL A 235 24.53 -4.35 3.36
N LYS A 236 23.33 -4.70 3.85
CA LYS A 236 23.03 -4.73 5.31
C LYS A 236 22.30 -5.96 5.83
N TYR A 237 21.99 -6.95 5.00
CA TYR A 237 21.08 -8.03 5.40
C TYR A 237 21.77 -9.40 5.37
N VAL A 238 21.58 -10.18 6.44
CA VAL A 238 22.10 -11.54 6.55
C VAL A 238 21.17 -12.47 5.79
N ASP A 239 21.69 -13.28 4.85
CA ASP A 239 20.94 -14.38 4.26
C ASP A 239 20.54 -15.35 5.37
N THR A 240 19.28 -15.30 5.77
CA THR A 240 18.78 -16.11 6.87
C THR A 240 18.55 -17.56 6.53
N GLY A 241 18.45 -17.90 5.24
CA GLY A 241 17.99 -19.22 4.80
C GLY A 241 16.68 -19.60 5.49
N HIS A 242 16.75 -20.51 6.47
CA HIS A 242 15.62 -20.91 7.29
C HIS A 242 15.64 -20.20 8.65
N VAL A 243 14.60 -19.42 8.98
CA VAL A 243 14.52 -18.64 10.23
C VAL A 243 14.79 -19.50 11.46
N ALA A 244 14.19 -20.70 11.54
CA ALA A 244 14.43 -21.60 12.67
C ALA A 244 15.90 -22.04 12.83
N SER A 245 16.63 -22.21 11.72
CA SER A 245 18.05 -22.58 11.74
C SER A 245 18.89 -21.41 12.24
N ASN A 246 18.59 -20.20 11.78
CA ASN A 246 19.25 -18.99 12.23
C ASN A 246 19.02 -18.72 13.73
N ILE A 247 17.78 -18.87 14.21
CA ILE A 247 17.43 -18.79 15.63
C ILE A 247 18.25 -19.82 16.43
N SER A 248 18.30 -21.07 15.97
CA SER A 248 19.05 -22.14 16.64
C SER A 248 20.55 -21.84 16.73
N GLU A 249 21.15 -21.34 15.64
CA GLU A 249 22.55 -20.93 15.60
C GLU A 249 22.83 -19.78 16.58
N ARG A 250 21.94 -18.77 16.64
CA ARG A 250 22.05 -17.65 17.58
C ARG A 250 21.96 -18.12 19.03
N VAL A 251 20.99 -18.99 19.35
CA VAL A 251 20.89 -19.58 20.69
C VAL A 251 22.17 -20.33 21.06
N GLN A 252 22.75 -21.09 20.14
CA GLN A 252 24.01 -21.81 20.38
C GLN A 252 25.18 -20.85 20.63
N LYS A 253 25.32 -19.80 19.83
CA LYS A 253 26.35 -18.76 20.05
C LYS A 253 26.18 -18.07 21.40
N MET A 254 24.94 -17.77 21.79
CA MET A 254 24.64 -17.14 23.08
C MET A 254 24.97 -18.04 24.27
N LYS A 255 24.68 -19.35 24.17
CA LYS A 255 25.12 -20.34 25.17
C LYS A 255 26.64 -20.40 25.29
N GLN A 256 27.36 -20.35 24.17
CA GLN A 256 28.83 -20.38 24.17
C GLN A 256 29.40 -19.13 24.85
N ASN A 257 28.84 -17.96 24.56
CA ASN A 257 29.29 -16.69 25.13
C ASN A 257 28.92 -16.53 26.62
N HIS A 258 27.87 -17.19 27.09
CA HIS A 258 27.34 -17.07 28.45
C HIS A 258 27.19 -18.43 29.16
N ALA A 259 28.18 -19.30 29.06
CA ALA A 259 28.10 -20.70 29.53
C ALA A 259 27.78 -20.88 31.03
N LYS A 260 28.02 -19.87 31.86
CA LYS A 260 27.74 -19.89 33.30
C LYS A 260 26.38 -19.31 33.69
N LEU A 261 25.70 -18.66 32.75
CA LEU A 261 24.45 -17.95 33.00
C LEU A 261 23.25 -18.72 32.45
N VAL A 262 22.08 -18.42 32.99
CA VAL A 262 20.81 -19.04 32.60
C VAL A 262 20.22 -18.24 31.43
N ILE A 263 19.83 -18.92 30.36
CA ILE A 263 19.26 -18.28 29.16
C ILE A 263 17.82 -18.75 29.00
N ASP A 264 16.88 -17.81 28.92
CA ASP A 264 15.53 -18.07 28.42
C ASP A 264 15.25 -17.24 27.16
N MET A 265 14.17 -17.58 26.47
CA MET A 265 13.83 -16.97 25.20
C MET A 265 12.32 -16.82 25.03
N LEU A 266 11.90 -15.67 24.52
CA LEU A 266 10.55 -15.40 24.08
C LEU A 266 10.57 -15.19 22.57
N VAL A 267 9.77 -15.96 21.84
CA VAL A 267 9.55 -15.79 20.41
C VAL A 267 8.14 -15.25 20.21
N LEU A 268 8.03 -14.07 19.63
CA LEU A 268 6.78 -13.50 19.17
C LEU A 268 6.71 -13.70 17.66
N SER A 269 5.68 -14.38 17.19
CA SER A 269 5.39 -14.53 15.77
C SER A 269 4.12 -13.78 15.44
N GLN A 270 4.15 -12.97 14.39
CA GLN A 270 3.03 -12.20 13.90
C GLN A 270 2.80 -12.59 12.45
N ALA A 271 1.55 -12.90 12.11
CA ALA A 271 1.10 -12.91 10.73
C ALA A 271 -0.12 -12.04 10.59
N GLU A 272 -0.10 -11.22 9.57
CA GLU A 272 -1.23 -10.39 9.25
C GLU A 272 -2.24 -11.12 8.37
N ASP A 273 -3.52 -10.76 8.50
CA ASP A 273 -4.48 -11.13 7.48
C ASP A 273 -4.20 -10.34 6.20
N ALA A 274 -4.58 -10.90 5.04
CA ALA A 274 -4.36 -10.26 3.76
C ALA A 274 -5.15 -8.94 3.68
N ARG A 275 -4.45 -7.80 3.62
CA ARG A 275 -5.05 -6.49 3.38
C ARG A 275 -5.37 -6.37 1.90
N VAL A 276 -6.64 -6.50 1.55
CA VAL A 276 -7.09 -6.29 0.17
C VAL A 276 -7.05 -4.79 -0.15
N SER A 277 -6.27 -4.43 -1.16
CA SER A 277 -6.26 -3.09 -1.73
C SER A 277 -7.62 -2.83 -2.39
N ALA A 278 -8.34 -1.83 -1.92
CA ALA A 278 -9.65 -1.48 -2.47
C ALA A 278 -9.54 -0.32 -3.46
N GLY A 279 -10.38 -0.31 -4.49
CA GLY A 279 -10.45 0.79 -5.45
C GLY A 279 -10.11 0.39 -6.90
N GLY A 280 -9.88 -0.89 -7.15
CA GLY A 280 -9.70 -1.43 -8.51
C GLY A 280 -10.45 -2.73 -8.76
N ILE A 281 -10.29 -3.26 -9.96
CA ILE A 281 -10.87 -4.53 -10.41
C ILE A 281 -9.92 -5.69 -10.13
N GLU A 282 -8.62 -5.47 -10.25
CA GLU A 282 -7.63 -6.51 -9.95
C GLU A 282 -7.63 -6.86 -8.46
N HIS A 283 -7.42 -8.14 -8.16
CA HIS A 283 -7.27 -8.59 -6.79
C HIS A 283 -5.83 -8.38 -6.37
N GLU A 284 -5.61 -7.39 -5.52
CA GLU A 284 -4.35 -7.20 -4.84
C GLU A 284 -4.53 -7.26 -3.33
N SER A 285 -3.69 -8.03 -2.66
CA SER A 285 -3.57 -7.98 -1.22
C SER A 285 -2.13 -8.06 -0.76
N ILE A 286 -1.85 -7.44 0.38
CA ILE A 286 -0.55 -7.53 1.06
C ILE A 286 -0.71 -8.25 2.40
N ARG A 287 0.27 -9.10 2.71
CA ARG A 287 0.43 -9.72 4.02
C ARG A 287 1.83 -9.40 4.56
N TYR A 288 1.87 -9.01 5.82
CA TYR A 288 3.10 -8.82 6.58
C TYR A 288 3.27 -9.96 7.58
N ASP A 289 4.47 -10.51 7.64
CA ASP A 289 4.83 -11.62 8.54
C ASP A 289 6.11 -11.23 9.29
N ASP A 290 6.07 -11.21 10.62
CA ASP A 290 7.19 -10.79 11.47
C ASP A 290 7.48 -11.83 12.57
N VAL A 291 8.75 -12.04 12.90
CA VAL A 291 9.16 -12.87 14.04
C VAL A 291 10.16 -12.08 14.87
N THR A 292 9.80 -11.79 16.11
CA THR A 292 10.72 -11.19 17.09
C THR A 292 11.23 -12.28 18.04
N MET A 293 12.54 -12.41 18.13
CA MET A 293 13.23 -13.26 19.07
C MET A 293 13.84 -12.39 20.16
N ILE A 294 13.44 -12.64 21.41
CA ILE A 294 13.97 -11.97 22.59
C ILE A 294 14.69 -13.02 23.41
N MET A 295 16.02 -12.95 23.48
CA MET A 295 16.81 -13.76 24.41
C MET A 295 17.13 -12.95 25.64
N ARG A 296 17.05 -13.61 26.79
CA ARG A 296 17.39 -12.99 28.04
C ARG A 296 18.36 -13.88 28.81
N VAL A 297 19.43 -13.24 29.27
CA VAL A 297 20.50 -13.88 30.03
C VAL A 297 20.41 -13.42 31.48
N ARG A 298 20.31 -14.39 32.38
CA ARG A 298 20.10 -14.20 33.82
C ARG A 298 21.24 -14.81 34.62
N ASP A 299 21.62 -14.11 35.68
CA ASP A 299 22.43 -14.66 36.76
C ASP A 299 21.49 -15.12 37.86
N CYS A 300 21.44 -16.44 38.09
CA CYS A 300 20.55 -17.05 39.06
C CYS A 300 21.40 -17.63 40.17
N ASP A 301 21.29 -17.06 41.37
CA ASP A 301 21.94 -17.62 42.53
C ASP A 301 21.21 -18.90 42.97
N LYS A 302 21.95 -20.01 43.04
CA LYS A 302 21.41 -21.32 43.42
C LYS A 302 20.94 -21.34 44.88
N SER A 303 21.48 -20.48 45.74
CA SER A 303 21.11 -20.41 47.16
C SER A 303 19.75 -19.76 47.39
N ASN A 304 19.48 -18.64 46.73
CA ASN A 304 18.35 -17.77 47.09
C ASN A 304 17.19 -17.79 46.08
N GLN A 305 17.30 -18.56 44.98
CA GLN A 305 16.35 -18.56 43.85
C GLN A 305 16.09 -17.16 43.24
N LEU A 306 16.90 -16.16 43.61
CA LEU A 306 16.86 -14.82 43.06
C LEU A 306 17.66 -14.83 41.75
N CYS A 307 16.97 -14.51 40.66
CA CYS A 307 17.59 -14.33 39.35
C CYS A 307 17.57 -12.85 38.97
N SER A 308 18.72 -12.29 38.63
CA SER A 308 18.82 -10.96 38.02
C SER A 308 19.07 -11.07 36.53
N THR A 309 18.41 -10.21 35.75
CA THR A 309 18.65 -10.14 34.31
C THR A 309 19.89 -9.30 34.02
N ASN A 310 20.88 -9.90 33.34
CA ASN A 310 22.13 -9.24 33.00
C ASN A 310 22.10 -8.64 31.59
N MET A 311 21.41 -9.30 30.65
CA MET A 311 21.38 -8.89 29.26
C MET A 311 20.08 -9.31 28.58
N ILE A 312 19.61 -8.47 27.65
CA ILE A 312 18.52 -8.76 26.73
C ILE A 312 19.01 -8.52 25.29
N ASP A 313 18.81 -9.50 24.42
CA ASP A 313 19.05 -9.43 22.98
C ASP A 313 17.71 -9.48 22.24
N ASP A 314 17.39 -8.45 21.46
CA ASP A 314 16.22 -8.38 20.57
C ASP A 314 16.69 -8.51 19.12
N PHE A 315 16.23 -9.57 18.46
CA PHE A 315 16.51 -9.87 17.07
C PHE A 315 15.20 -10.02 16.29
N ARG A 316 15.14 -9.46 15.10
CA ARG A 316 13.94 -9.47 14.27
C ARG A 316 14.16 -10.13 12.93
N TYR A 317 13.10 -10.79 12.51
CA TYR A 317 12.87 -11.23 11.16
C TYR A 317 11.62 -10.50 10.67
N GLU A 318 11.60 -10.04 9.42
CA GLU A 318 10.45 -9.33 8.82
C GLU A 318 10.33 -9.70 7.33
N SER A 319 9.11 -9.91 6.85
CA SER A 319 8.83 -10.22 5.45
C SER A 319 7.46 -9.68 5.06
N GLY A 320 7.33 -9.29 3.79
CA GLY A 320 6.05 -8.95 3.19
C GLY A 320 5.82 -9.76 1.92
N THR A 321 4.58 -10.19 1.71
CA THR A 321 4.17 -10.87 0.47
C THR A 321 2.96 -10.17 -0.13
N TYR A 322 3.01 -9.95 -1.43
CA TYR A 322 1.86 -9.57 -2.23
C TYR A 322 1.17 -10.81 -2.79
N VAL A 323 -0.16 -10.79 -2.81
CA VAL A 323 -0.97 -11.67 -3.62
C VAL A 323 -1.65 -10.80 -4.66
N MET A 324 -1.26 -10.94 -5.93
CA MET A 324 -1.79 -10.12 -7.03
C MET A 324 -2.02 -10.93 -8.31
N ASP A 325 -3.08 -10.63 -9.03
CA ASP A 325 -3.45 -11.19 -10.33
C ASP A 325 -3.18 -10.25 -11.51
N GLY A 326 -2.54 -9.09 -11.29
CA GLY A 326 -2.33 -8.04 -12.32
C GLY A 326 -1.64 -8.51 -13.62
N ASN A 327 -0.81 -9.56 -13.57
CA ASN A 327 -0.23 -10.14 -14.80
C ASN A 327 -1.28 -10.78 -15.72
N GLU A 328 -2.38 -11.31 -15.17
CA GLU A 328 -3.49 -11.89 -15.93
C GLU A 328 -4.28 -10.80 -16.64
N TRP A 329 -4.31 -9.59 -16.06
CA TRP A 329 -4.98 -8.43 -16.60
C TRP A 329 -4.21 -7.71 -17.72
N TYR A 330 -2.93 -8.02 -17.90
CA TYR A 330 -2.05 -7.35 -18.86
C TYR A 330 -2.63 -7.28 -20.28
N ILE A 331 -3.24 -8.36 -20.78
CA ILE A 331 -3.78 -8.39 -22.15
C ILE A 331 -4.91 -7.38 -22.34
N TYR A 332 -5.75 -7.19 -21.33
CA TYR A 332 -6.86 -6.23 -21.37
C TYR A 332 -6.32 -4.81 -21.34
N VAL A 333 -5.34 -4.53 -20.49
CA VAL A 333 -4.70 -3.21 -20.38
C VAL A 333 -3.96 -2.85 -21.66
N ALA A 334 -3.18 -3.79 -22.19
CA ALA A 334 -2.38 -3.62 -23.40
C ALA A 334 -3.22 -3.49 -24.68
N THR A 335 -4.50 -3.87 -24.65
CA THR A 335 -5.44 -3.71 -25.77
C THR A 335 -6.30 -2.46 -25.62
N LEU A 336 -6.85 -2.21 -24.43
CA LEU A 336 -7.71 -1.06 -24.17
C LEU A 336 -6.99 0.28 -24.34
N ARG A 337 -5.71 0.37 -23.94
CA ARG A 337 -4.89 1.59 -24.12
C ARG A 337 -4.74 1.98 -25.60
N PRO A 338 -4.18 1.13 -26.48
CA PRO A 338 -4.10 1.44 -27.91
C PRO A 338 -5.44 1.72 -28.57
N VAL A 339 -6.52 1.01 -28.18
CA VAL A 339 -7.87 1.28 -28.72
C VAL A 339 -8.35 2.67 -28.32
N GLY A 340 -8.24 3.02 -27.03
CA GLY A 340 -8.62 4.34 -26.52
C GLY A 340 -7.80 5.47 -27.15
N GLN A 341 -6.49 5.26 -27.31
CA GLN A 341 -5.58 6.21 -27.94
C GLN A 341 -5.86 6.37 -29.44
N THR A 342 -5.99 5.26 -30.17
CA THR A 342 -6.25 5.27 -31.62
C THR A 342 -7.57 5.97 -31.91
N TYR A 343 -8.63 5.63 -31.16
CA TYR A 343 -9.95 6.26 -31.31
C TYR A 343 -9.88 7.77 -31.09
N ARG A 344 -9.19 8.21 -30.03
CA ARG A 344 -9.01 9.64 -29.75
C ARG A 344 -8.29 10.34 -30.89
N THR A 345 -7.17 9.79 -31.35
CA THR A 345 -6.39 10.38 -32.45
C THR A 345 -7.17 10.42 -33.77
N SER A 346 -7.97 9.40 -34.07
CA SER A 346 -8.78 9.38 -35.30
C SER A 346 -9.96 10.34 -35.23
N THR A 347 -10.65 10.46 -34.08
CA THR A 347 -11.76 11.42 -33.95
C THR A 347 -11.34 12.87 -34.17
N GLY A 348 -10.11 13.25 -33.80
CA GLY A 348 -9.59 14.59 -34.07
C GLY A 348 -9.26 14.87 -35.55
N VAL A 349 -9.12 13.83 -36.37
CA VAL A 349 -8.76 13.92 -37.79
C VAL A 349 -9.96 13.78 -38.72
N PHE A 350 -11.00 13.02 -38.32
CA PHE A 350 -12.07 12.59 -39.22
C PHE A 350 -13.46 13.21 -38.97
N GLN A 351 -13.61 14.16 -38.04
CA GLN A 351 -14.94 14.64 -37.62
C GLN A 351 -15.57 15.75 -38.47
N GLU A 352 -14.99 16.10 -39.61
CA GLU A 352 -15.55 17.16 -40.43
C GLU A 352 -16.21 16.56 -41.68
N GLU A 353 -17.46 16.10 -41.51
CA GLU A 353 -18.34 15.65 -42.62
C GLU A 353 -18.39 16.69 -43.76
N GLN A 354 -18.14 17.95 -43.43
CA GLN A 354 -18.09 19.09 -44.34
C GLN A 354 -16.96 19.01 -45.38
N TYR A 355 -15.93 18.17 -45.18
CA TYR A 355 -14.80 18.00 -46.10
C TYR A 355 -14.71 16.59 -46.70
N ARG A 356 -15.80 15.82 -46.69
CA ARG A 356 -15.82 14.42 -47.14
C ARG A 356 -15.46 14.25 -48.62
N ASP A 357 -15.78 15.25 -49.45
CA ASP A 357 -15.51 15.29 -50.90
C ASP A 357 -14.29 16.15 -51.27
N GLU A 358 -13.61 16.72 -50.27
CA GLU A 358 -12.48 17.63 -50.48
C GLU A 358 -11.14 16.89 -50.58
N SER A 359 -10.16 17.53 -51.23
CA SER A 359 -8.83 16.92 -51.34
C SER A 359 -8.20 16.68 -49.97
N TRP A 360 -7.48 15.56 -49.81
CA TRP A 360 -6.83 15.21 -48.54
C TRP A 360 -5.88 16.29 -48.01
N TRP A 361 -5.32 17.14 -48.88
CA TRP A 361 -4.49 18.28 -48.51
C TRP A 361 -5.29 19.39 -47.79
N ILE A 362 -6.51 19.67 -48.25
CA ILE A 362 -7.40 20.67 -47.64
C ILE A 362 -7.86 20.17 -46.28
N VAL A 363 -8.28 18.90 -46.21
CA VAL A 363 -8.62 18.21 -44.95
C VAL A 363 -7.45 18.29 -43.98
N THR A 364 -6.25 17.88 -44.40
CA THR A 364 -5.06 17.89 -43.54
C THR A 364 -4.72 19.30 -43.05
N ARG A 365 -4.81 20.31 -43.91
CA ARG A 365 -4.52 21.71 -43.53
C ARG A 365 -5.56 22.25 -42.55
N ALA A 366 -6.84 21.94 -42.74
CA ALA A 366 -7.92 22.29 -41.83
C ALA A 366 -7.73 21.60 -40.49
N THR A 367 -7.48 20.29 -40.46
CA THR A 367 -7.18 19.51 -39.25
C THR A 367 -5.98 20.09 -38.49
N VAL A 368 -4.85 20.36 -39.16
CA VAL A 368 -3.66 20.94 -38.51
C VAL A 368 -3.95 22.32 -37.93
N ARG A 369 -4.71 23.15 -38.66
CA ARG A 369 -5.12 24.48 -38.17
C ARG A 369 -6.03 24.35 -36.95
N THR A 370 -7.00 23.45 -36.97
CA THR A 370 -7.91 23.16 -35.85
C THR A 370 -7.17 22.62 -34.63
N LEU A 371 -6.19 21.72 -34.82
CA LEU A 371 -5.31 21.23 -33.75
C LEU A 371 -4.45 22.34 -33.12
N CYS A 372 -4.05 23.35 -33.91
CA CYS A 372 -3.30 24.50 -33.42
C CYS A 372 -4.18 25.58 -32.76
N LEU A 373 -5.49 25.59 -33.03
CA LEU A 373 -6.45 26.55 -32.47
C LEU A 373 -7.17 26.02 -31.24
N ILE A 374 -7.45 24.72 -31.18
CA ILE A 374 -8.12 24.09 -30.05
C ILE A 374 -7.06 23.63 -29.04
N PRO A 375 -7.12 24.08 -27.78
CA PRO A 375 -6.25 23.54 -26.74
C PRO A 375 -6.49 22.04 -26.63
N CYS A 376 -5.43 21.23 -26.70
CA CYS A 376 -5.55 19.78 -26.86
C CYS A 376 -6.38 19.10 -25.76
N GLN A 377 -6.51 19.72 -24.58
CA GLN A 377 -7.42 19.29 -23.52
C GLN A 377 -8.86 19.07 -24.04
N GLY A 378 -9.38 19.97 -24.90
CA GLY A 378 -10.74 19.84 -25.46
C GLY A 378 -10.93 18.65 -26.41
N ILE A 379 -9.86 18.18 -27.05
CA ILE A 379 -9.88 17.02 -27.98
C ILE A 379 -9.78 15.70 -27.20
N VAL A 380 -9.02 15.72 -26.10
CA VAL A 380 -8.77 14.55 -25.25
C VAL A 380 -10.03 14.09 -24.50
N PHE A 381 -10.82 15.06 -24.08
CA PHE A 381 -11.96 14.92 -23.16
C PHE A 381 -13.33 14.88 -23.87
N GLY A 382 -13.37 14.95 -25.21
CA GLY A 382 -14.64 14.94 -25.95
C GLY A 382 -15.26 13.55 -26.19
N SER A 383 -14.50 12.47 -26.02
CA SER A 383 -14.93 11.11 -26.39
C SER A 383 -15.27 10.24 -25.19
N MET A 384 -16.54 9.79 -25.10
CA MET A 384 -16.98 8.82 -24.10
C MET A 384 -16.23 7.50 -24.22
N LEU A 385 -16.02 7.01 -25.45
CA LEU A 385 -15.41 5.68 -25.67
C LEU A 385 -13.95 5.67 -25.22
N SER A 386 -13.17 6.69 -25.61
CA SER A 386 -11.77 6.80 -25.20
C SER A 386 -11.66 6.94 -23.69
N THR A 387 -12.51 7.78 -23.09
CA THR A 387 -12.57 7.96 -21.63
C THR A 387 -12.92 6.67 -20.92
N ALA A 388 -13.93 5.93 -21.39
CA ALA A 388 -14.31 4.64 -20.83
C ALA A 388 -13.16 3.62 -20.91
N CYS A 389 -12.44 3.53 -22.04
CA CYS A 389 -11.27 2.66 -22.16
C CYS A 389 -10.20 3.01 -21.11
N TYR A 390 -9.85 4.29 -20.97
CA TYR A 390 -8.84 4.73 -20.00
C TYR A 390 -9.30 4.58 -18.54
N VAL A 391 -10.58 4.77 -18.25
CA VAL A 391 -11.16 4.49 -16.93
C VAL A 391 -11.07 3.01 -16.59
N LEU A 392 -11.49 2.12 -17.50
CA LEU A 392 -11.39 0.68 -17.28
C LEU A 392 -9.93 0.25 -17.05
N VAL A 393 -9.02 0.75 -17.88
CA VAL A 393 -7.58 0.55 -17.69
C VAL A 393 -7.09 1.04 -16.33
N HIS A 394 -7.53 2.23 -15.91
CA HIS A 394 -7.14 2.78 -14.61
C HIS A 394 -7.70 1.95 -13.46
N LEU A 395 -8.96 1.52 -13.52
CA LEU A 395 -9.56 0.65 -12.51
C LEU A 395 -8.86 -0.71 -12.42
N ILE A 396 -8.33 -1.21 -13.53
CA ILE A 396 -7.55 -2.45 -13.55
C ILE A 396 -6.16 -2.23 -12.93
N ASP A 397 -5.39 -1.22 -13.37
CA ASP A 397 -3.97 -1.04 -12.98
C ASP A 397 -3.74 -0.25 -11.68
N ALA A 398 -4.77 0.42 -11.15
CA ALA A 398 -4.61 1.36 -10.03
C ALA A 398 -4.07 0.71 -8.74
N PRO A 399 -4.54 -0.49 -8.31
CA PRO A 399 -4.01 -1.16 -7.13
C PRO A 399 -2.49 -1.41 -7.24
N MET A 400 -2.06 -2.17 -8.24
CA MET A 400 -0.66 -2.55 -8.48
C MET A 400 0.22 -1.31 -8.68
N GLY A 401 -0.28 -0.29 -9.38
CA GLY A 401 0.42 0.98 -9.56
C GLY A 401 0.65 1.70 -8.23
N SER A 402 -0.34 1.69 -7.34
CA SER A 402 -0.27 2.33 -6.03
C SER A 402 0.66 1.59 -5.07
N GLU A 403 0.66 0.27 -5.09
CA GLU A 403 1.56 -0.57 -4.27
C GLU A 403 2.99 -0.60 -4.81
N ALA A 404 3.19 -0.64 -6.12
CA ALA A 404 4.50 -0.47 -6.72
C ALA A 404 5.10 0.91 -6.37
N LEU A 405 4.27 1.95 -6.31
CA LEU A 405 4.70 3.24 -5.79
C LEU A 405 4.96 3.19 -4.29
N HIS A 406 4.10 2.51 -3.51
CA HIS A 406 4.30 2.31 -2.07
C HIS A 406 5.68 1.73 -1.79
N ASN A 407 6.06 0.61 -2.39
CA ASN A 407 7.37 -0.01 -2.16
C ASN A 407 8.55 0.86 -2.59
N LYS A 408 8.38 1.67 -3.63
CA LYS A 408 9.46 2.55 -4.10
C LYS A 408 9.64 3.78 -3.21
N LEU A 409 8.57 4.25 -2.57
CA LEU A 409 8.59 5.37 -1.63
C LEU A 409 8.84 4.93 -0.18
N VAL A 410 8.53 3.67 0.17
CA VAL A 410 8.79 3.11 1.50
C VAL A 410 10.22 2.61 1.55
N THR A 411 11.07 3.34 2.27
CA THR A 411 12.37 2.86 2.70
C THR A 411 12.22 2.27 4.11
N SER A 412 12.72 1.05 4.30
CA SER A 412 12.56 0.27 5.54
C SER A 412 13.21 0.90 6.77
N LEU A 413 14.01 1.95 6.59
CA LEU A 413 14.75 2.63 7.66
C LEU A 413 14.68 4.16 7.58
N GLY A 414 13.77 4.72 6.77
CA GLY A 414 13.64 6.18 6.61
C GLY A 414 14.86 6.85 5.95
N PHE A 415 15.74 6.08 5.30
CA PHE A 415 16.79 6.61 4.45
C PHE A 415 16.27 6.69 3.03
N ASP A 416 16.28 7.87 2.43
CA ASP A 416 15.95 8.08 1.02
C ASP A 416 16.65 7.03 0.16
N ASN A 417 15.88 6.27 -0.62
CA ASN A 417 16.45 5.46 -1.67
C ASN A 417 17.16 6.45 -2.61
N PRO A 418 18.49 6.37 -2.85
CA PRO A 418 19.20 7.34 -3.70
C PRO A 418 18.59 7.43 -5.11
N ASP A 419 17.88 6.38 -5.52
CA ASP A 419 17.07 6.29 -6.73
C ASP A 419 15.86 7.24 -6.80
N SER A 420 15.36 7.77 -5.67
CA SER A 420 14.26 8.74 -5.64
C SER A 420 14.65 10.12 -6.17
N ARG A 421 15.95 10.39 -6.33
CA ARG A 421 16.49 11.68 -6.80
C ARG A 421 16.49 11.83 -8.32
N SER A 422 16.18 10.77 -9.08
CA SER A 422 16.10 10.85 -10.54
C SER A 422 14.79 11.54 -10.95
N ILE A 423 14.92 12.72 -11.59
CA ILE A 423 13.80 13.49 -12.14
C ILE A 423 12.92 12.61 -13.04
N SER A 424 13.52 11.73 -13.84
CA SER A 424 12.78 10.81 -14.72
C SER A 424 11.86 9.87 -13.95
N LYS A 425 12.30 9.35 -12.79
CA LYS A 425 11.49 8.47 -11.95
C LYS A 425 10.37 9.25 -11.26
N VAL A 426 10.65 10.47 -10.80
CA VAL A 426 9.63 11.38 -10.24
C VAL A 426 8.56 11.71 -11.27
N CYS A 427 8.95 12.06 -12.51
CA CYS A 427 8.02 12.32 -13.59
C CYS A 427 7.18 11.08 -13.95
N GLN A 428 7.78 9.89 -13.93
CA GLN A 428 7.07 8.63 -14.18
C GLN A 428 6.04 8.35 -13.07
N PHE A 429 6.42 8.51 -11.79
CA PHE A 429 5.49 8.37 -10.66
C PHE A 429 4.36 9.39 -10.72
N GLY A 430 4.70 10.64 -11.03
CA GLY A 430 3.73 11.70 -11.24
C GLY A 430 2.72 11.35 -12.34
N ALA A 431 3.21 10.86 -13.47
CA ALA A 431 2.37 10.44 -14.59
C ALA A 431 1.43 9.28 -14.22
N ILE A 432 1.91 8.29 -13.46
CA ILE A 432 1.08 7.15 -13.02
C ILE A 432 -0.02 7.62 -12.06
N GLN A 433 0.32 8.45 -11.06
CA GLN A 433 -0.63 8.95 -10.07
C GLN A 433 -1.70 9.89 -10.66
N MET A 434 -1.32 10.70 -11.65
CA MET A 434 -2.25 11.60 -12.32
C MET A 434 -3.23 10.89 -13.28
N ARG A 435 -3.15 9.56 -13.45
CA ARG A 435 -4.13 8.79 -14.26
C ARG A 435 -5.54 8.81 -13.67
N ASN A 436 -5.70 9.21 -12.41
CA ASN A 436 -7.00 9.48 -11.82
C ASN A 436 -7.79 10.59 -12.57
N ILE A 437 -7.12 11.39 -13.42
CA ILE A 437 -7.78 12.37 -14.29
C ILE A 437 -8.85 11.73 -15.19
N TRP A 438 -8.69 10.46 -15.59
CA TRP A 438 -9.68 9.76 -16.40
C TRP A 438 -11.00 9.51 -15.65
N LEU A 439 -10.93 9.27 -14.34
CA LEU A 439 -12.12 9.16 -13.51
C LEU A 439 -12.82 10.51 -13.34
N LEU A 440 -12.04 11.57 -13.10
CA LEU A 440 -12.57 12.94 -13.01
C LEU A 440 -13.27 13.34 -14.31
N GLU A 441 -12.67 13.00 -15.44
CA GLU A 441 -13.23 13.22 -16.76
C GLU A 441 -14.56 12.49 -16.93
N LEU A 442 -14.61 11.18 -16.63
CA LEU A 442 -15.87 10.42 -16.72
C LEU A 442 -16.97 11.04 -15.84
N CYS A 443 -16.63 11.48 -14.63
CA CYS A 443 -17.58 12.15 -13.75
C CYS A 443 -18.13 13.45 -14.37
N LEU A 444 -17.27 14.25 -15.01
CA LEU A 444 -17.68 15.49 -15.68
C LEU A 444 -18.53 15.21 -16.90
N GLN A 445 -18.16 14.22 -17.72
CA GLN A 445 -18.93 13.78 -18.87
C GLN A 445 -20.33 13.30 -18.45
N LEU A 446 -20.43 12.51 -17.39
CA LEU A 446 -21.71 12.10 -16.81
C LEU A 446 -22.49 13.29 -16.26
N ALA A 447 -21.84 14.26 -15.62
CA ALA A 447 -22.49 15.47 -15.12
C ALA A 447 -23.05 16.33 -16.26
N VAL A 448 -22.29 16.50 -17.35
CA VAL A 448 -22.74 17.20 -18.57
C VAL A 448 -23.90 16.45 -19.20
N TRP A 449 -23.81 15.13 -19.35
CA TRP A 449 -24.89 14.30 -19.88
C TRP A 449 -26.17 14.39 -19.04
N MET A 450 -26.04 14.40 -17.71
CA MET A 450 -27.19 14.60 -16.80
C MET A 450 -27.79 16.01 -16.92
N GLN A 451 -26.97 17.04 -17.13
CA GLN A 451 -27.45 18.41 -17.35
C GLN A 451 -28.15 18.56 -18.69
N THR A 452 -27.60 17.98 -19.75
CA THR A 452 -28.13 18.12 -21.11
C THR A 452 -29.32 17.21 -21.39
N SER A 453 -29.47 16.10 -20.66
CA SER A 453 -30.63 15.20 -20.78
C SER A 453 -31.94 15.77 -20.24
N ARG A 454 -31.90 16.86 -19.44
CA ARG A 454 -33.10 17.47 -18.83
C ARG A 454 -33.37 18.87 -19.37
N ASN A 455 -34.27 18.96 -20.36
CA ASN A 455 -34.80 20.25 -20.88
C ASN A 455 -33.73 21.28 -21.23
N TRP A 456 -32.58 20.83 -21.72
CA TRP A 456 -31.49 21.73 -22.08
C TRP A 456 -31.76 22.39 -23.43
N SER A 457 -31.59 23.72 -23.48
CA SER A 457 -31.52 24.46 -24.74
C SER A 457 -30.10 25.00 -24.96
N PRO A 458 -29.64 25.16 -26.22
CA PRO A 458 -28.35 25.78 -26.51
C PRO A 458 -28.16 27.18 -25.91
N ALA A 459 -29.25 27.91 -25.64
CA ALA A 459 -29.23 29.22 -25.02
C ALA A 459 -28.83 29.19 -23.54
N ASP A 460 -29.07 28.07 -22.85
CA ASP A 460 -28.73 27.90 -21.44
C ASP A 460 -27.23 27.63 -21.24
N GLY A 461 -26.53 27.21 -22.30
CA GLY A 461 -25.13 26.80 -22.25
C GLY A 461 -24.90 25.57 -21.38
N VAL A 462 -23.64 25.19 -21.19
CA VAL A 462 -23.24 24.14 -20.25
C VAL A 462 -22.28 24.77 -19.25
N ARG A 463 -22.38 24.40 -17.97
CA ARG A 463 -21.45 24.88 -16.96
C ARG A 463 -20.04 24.43 -17.33
N GLY A 464 -19.19 25.39 -17.69
CA GLY A 464 -17.79 25.14 -17.98
C GLY A 464 -17.00 24.86 -16.70
N LEU A 465 -15.98 24.02 -16.82
CA LEU A 465 -14.94 23.88 -15.82
C LEU A 465 -13.72 24.71 -16.24
N PRO A 466 -13.02 25.40 -15.33
CA PRO A 466 -11.76 26.05 -15.67
C PRO A 466 -10.77 25.05 -16.28
N GLU A 467 -10.04 25.47 -17.32
CA GLU A 467 -9.19 24.61 -18.17
C GLU A 467 -8.22 23.72 -17.37
N TYR A 468 -7.62 24.25 -16.31
CA TYR A 468 -6.63 23.54 -15.51
C TYR A 468 -7.18 22.87 -14.24
N ALA A 469 -8.47 23.00 -13.94
CA ALA A 469 -9.03 22.52 -12.68
C ALA A 469 -8.85 21.00 -12.51
N MET A 470 -9.10 20.21 -13.55
CA MET A 470 -8.90 18.75 -13.51
C MET A 470 -7.44 18.37 -13.29
N SER A 471 -6.51 19.07 -13.95
CA SER A 471 -5.09 18.80 -13.83
C SER A 471 -4.59 19.13 -12.41
N ILE A 472 -5.07 20.24 -11.82
CA ILE A 472 -4.76 20.62 -10.44
C ILE A 472 -5.33 19.60 -9.46
N LEU A 473 -6.62 19.23 -9.60
CA LEU A 473 -7.26 18.23 -8.74
C LEU A 473 -6.56 16.87 -8.83
N SER A 474 -6.16 16.47 -10.04
CA SER A 474 -5.37 15.27 -10.26
C SER A 474 -3.99 15.37 -9.60
N ALA A 475 -3.28 16.50 -9.75
CA ALA A 475 -1.95 16.70 -9.15
C ALA A 475 -1.95 16.71 -7.61
N VAL A 476 -3.07 17.04 -6.96
CA VAL A 476 -3.19 16.96 -5.49
C VAL A 476 -2.95 15.53 -4.98
N THR A 477 -3.19 14.48 -5.78
CA THR A 477 -2.90 13.09 -5.36
C THR A 477 -1.41 12.85 -5.15
N LEU A 478 -0.53 13.64 -5.77
CA LEU A 478 0.92 13.56 -5.53
C LEU A 478 1.24 13.90 -4.07
N LEU A 479 0.60 14.93 -3.53
CA LEU A 479 0.74 15.33 -2.12
C LEU A 479 0.15 14.30 -1.17
N ALA A 480 -0.96 13.64 -1.57
CA ALA A 480 -1.60 12.61 -0.78
C ALA A 480 -0.66 11.42 -0.50
N THR A 481 0.26 11.11 -1.41
CA THR A 481 1.24 10.02 -1.26
C THR A 481 2.48 10.41 -0.46
N TYR A 482 2.61 11.69 -0.09
CA TYR A 482 3.74 12.16 0.72
C TYR A 482 3.73 11.50 2.10
N ARG A 483 4.90 11.02 2.52
CA ARG A 483 5.11 10.34 3.79
C ARG A 483 5.70 11.29 4.81
N GLY A 484 5.05 11.43 5.96
CA GLY A 484 5.61 12.13 7.11
C GLY A 484 6.35 11.16 8.02
N THR A 485 7.68 11.23 8.07
CA THR A 485 8.46 10.25 8.86
C THR A 485 8.33 10.42 10.37
N ASN A 486 8.09 11.65 10.87
CA ASN A 486 8.20 11.95 12.29
C ASN A 486 6.91 12.53 12.93
N HIS A 487 6.10 13.29 12.17
CA HIS A 487 4.93 14.00 12.74
C HIS A 487 3.56 13.36 12.42
N PHE A 488 3.51 12.44 11.46
CA PHE A 488 2.27 11.92 10.87
C PHE A 488 2.20 10.39 10.90
N ARG A 489 2.81 9.74 11.89
CA ARG A 489 2.76 8.28 12.00
C ARG A 489 1.90 7.89 13.20
N PHE A 490 0.86 7.10 12.95
CA PHE A 490 0.00 6.54 13.99
C PHE A 490 -0.13 5.02 13.81
N ASN A 491 -0.27 4.30 14.92
CA ASN A 491 -0.44 2.85 14.89
C ASN A 491 -1.31 2.34 16.07
N PRO A 492 -2.55 2.82 16.23
CA PRO A 492 -3.37 2.49 17.38
C PRO A 492 -3.81 1.04 17.32
N ILE A 493 -3.86 0.42 18.50
CA ILE A 493 -4.41 -0.91 18.71
C ILE A 493 -5.83 -0.71 19.22
N HIS A 494 -6.81 -1.08 18.40
CA HIS A 494 -8.22 -0.92 18.73
C HIS A 494 -8.70 -2.01 19.69
N GLN A 495 -8.21 -3.24 19.48
CA GLN A 495 -8.64 -4.38 20.27
C GLN A 495 -7.59 -5.48 20.24
N VAL A 496 -7.42 -6.16 21.37
CA VAL A 496 -6.62 -7.38 21.48
C VAL A 496 -7.44 -8.42 22.23
N MET A 497 -7.50 -9.63 21.71
CA MET A 497 -8.17 -10.76 22.35
C MET A 497 -7.24 -11.96 22.40
N GLU A 498 -7.26 -12.68 23.52
CA GLU A 498 -6.64 -14.00 23.60
C GLU A 498 -7.54 -15.00 22.87
N THR A 499 -6.96 -15.81 22.00
CA THR A 499 -7.67 -16.85 21.25
C THR A 499 -7.32 -18.21 21.82
N ALA A 500 -8.32 -19.06 22.06
CA ALA A 500 -8.10 -20.41 22.57
C ALA A 500 -7.15 -21.20 21.67
N GLU A 501 -6.17 -21.87 22.26
CA GLU A 501 -5.21 -22.70 21.54
C GLU A 501 -5.96 -23.89 20.92
N ARG A 502 -5.75 -24.14 19.60
CA ARG A 502 -6.31 -25.31 18.92
C ARG A 502 -5.84 -26.57 19.64
N ASP A 503 -6.75 -27.26 20.32
CA ASP A 503 -6.45 -28.59 20.84
C ASP A 503 -6.15 -29.53 19.66
N HIS A 504 -5.29 -30.52 19.88
CA HIS A 504 -4.80 -31.49 18.90
C HIS A 504 -5.90 -32.30 18.20
N ARG A 505 -7.17 -32.16 18.64
CA ARG A 505 -8.36 -32.80 18.06
C ARG A 505 -9.07 -31.97 16.98
N GLY A 506 -8.53 -30.80 16.58
CA GLY A 506 -9.03 -30.05 15.41
C GLY A 506 -10.40 -29.39 15.58
N ARG A 507 -10.99 -29.42 16.78
CA ARG A 507 -12.16 -28.58 17.11
C ARG A 507 -11.67 -27.24 17.65
N ALA A 508 -11.69 -26.22 16.81
CA ALA A 508 -11.71 -24.83 17.26
C ALA A 508 -12.99 -24.18 16.72
N SER A 509 -13.76 -23.54 17.59
CA SER A 509 -14.63 -22.45 17.14
C SER A 509 -13.71 -21.31 16.75
N PHE A 510 -13.67 -20.96 15.47
CA PHE A 510 -13.09 -19.67 15.09
C PHE A 510 -13.99 -18.59 15.69
N SER A 511 -13.56 -17.97 16.79
CA SER A 511 -14.06 -16.66 17.15
C SER A 511 -13.35 -15.67 16.22
N THR A 512 -13.87 -15.49 15.02
CA THR A 512 -13.51 -14.32 14.22
C THR A 512 -14.09 -13.10 14.93
N PHE A 513 -13.42 -11.94 14.82
CA PHE A 513 -14.04 -10.68 15.25
C PHE A 513 -15.42 -10.52 14.58
N ASP A 514 -15.55 -10.97 13.34
CA ASP A 514 -16.81 -10.97 12.57
C ASP A 514 -17.96 -11.76 13.26
N SER A 515 -17.64 -12.81 14.03
CA SER A 515 -18.64 -13.58 14.77
C SER A 515 -19.15 -12.87 16.04
N LEU A 516 -18.35 -11.94 16.59
CA LEU A 516 -18.72 -11.14 17.76
C LEU A 516 -19.42 -9.84 17.32
N ASP A 517 -18.95 -9.20 16.24
CA ASP A 517 -19.60 -8.01 15.64
C ASP A 517 -20.96 -8.35 15.00
N ALA A 518 -21.20 -9.61 14.61
CA ALA A 518 -22.52 -10.07 14.15
C ALA A 518 -23.47 -10.48 15.29
N MET A 519 -22.97 -10.56 16.53
CA MET A 519 -23.76 -10.89 17.73
C MET A 519 -24.07 -9.65 18.60
N ALA A 520 -23.38 -8.53 18.38
CA ALA A 520 -23.66 -7.21 18.97
C ALA A 520 -24.53 -6.38 18.02
#